data_AF-A0A7C1IG64-F1
#
_entry.id   AF-A0A7C1IG64-F1
#
_cell.length_a   1.000
_cell.length_b   1.000
_cell.length_c   1.000
_cell.angle_alpha   90.00
_cell.angle_beta   90.00
_cell.angle_gamma   90.00
#
_symmetry.space_group_name_H-M   'P 1'
#
loop_
_entity.id
_entity.type
_entity.pdbx_description
1 polymer ?
#
loop_
_entity_poly.entity_id
_entity_poly.type
_entity_poly.pdbx_seq_one_letter_code
_entity_poly.pdbx_strand_id
1 'polypeptide(L)'
;AWADAYPRAWLLEEFRRETTADGQEDPRLAVTLFYEKPGDTELLYGKTWDEWMATEDYTLTQPCYWRKYTRVDTHTSEDYSSGINFRALRLADVYLMYAEVLNELDGDRSLAVEYINKVRRRVGMDDLDPAFFADYGSLHDQIMHERLVELCGESTRWYDLDRWGILHDQTQVNMLASSRDAEFANYKMGISHLFPIPNRELSLYPGLTQNPGF
;
A
#
# COMPACT_ATOMS: atom_id res chain seq x y z
N ALA A 1 17.60 -1.60 -11.72
CA ALA A 1 16.94 -0.53 -10.97
C ALA A 1 17.69 -0.33 -9.65
N TRP A 2 17.76 0.87 -9.10
CA TRP A 2 18.58 1.16 -7.90
C TRP A 2 18.05 0.53 -6.60
N ALA A 3 16.78 0.11 -6.60
CA ALA A 3 16.15 -0.66 -5.52
C ALA A 3 16.28 -0.03 -4.11
N ASP A 4 16.29 1.31 -4.03
CA ASP A 4 16.41 2.08 -2.77
C ASP A 4 15.28 1.75 -1.76
N ALA A 5 14.13 1.29 -2.27
CA ALA A 5 13.04 0.76 -1.48
C ALA A 5 12.38 -0.41 -2.21
N TYR A 6 11.84 -1.37 -1.45
CA TYR A 6 11.17 -2.53 -1.99
C TYR A 6 9.89 -2.85 -1.19
N PRO A 7 8.85 -3.36 -1.86
CA PRO A 7 7.68 -3.90 -1.19
C PRO A 7 8.04 -5.11 -0.32
N ARG A 8 7.26 -5.33 0.74
CA ARG A 8 7.37 -6.54 1.56
C ARG A 8 6.61 -7.69 0.91
N ALA A 9 7.10 -8.92 1.08
CA ALA A 9 6.59 -10.13 0.44
C ALA A 9 5.08 -10.37 0.64
N TRP A 10 4.58 -10.12 1.86
CA TRP A 10 3.17 -10.32 2.21
C TRP A 10 2.21 -9.51 1.32
N LEU A 11 2.68 -8.44 0.69
CA LEU A 11 1.86 -7.65 -0.22
C LEU A 11 1.42 -8.48 -1.44
N LEU A 12 2.26 -9.41 -1.92
CA LEU A 12 1.87 -10.35 -2.98
C LEU A 12 0.69 -11.22 -2.55
N GLU A 13 0.68 -11.65 -1.30
CA GLU A 13 -0.40 -12.47 -0.74
C GLU A 13 -1.71 -11.68 -0.65
N GLU A 14 -1.65 -10.40 -0.27
CA GLU A 14 -2.84 -9.56 -0.19
C GLU A 14 -3.48 -9.26 -1.54
N PHE A 15 -2.66 -9.07 -2.59
CA PHE A 15 -3.15 -8.96 -3.95
C PHE A 15 -3.75 -10.28 -4.48
N ARG A 16 -3.26 -11.42 -3.99
CA ARG A 16 -3.73 -12.76 -4.37
C ARG A 16 -4.89 -13.27 -3.53
N ARG A 17 -5.29 -12.51 -2.50
CA ARG A 17 -6.37 -12.88 -1.58
C ARG A 17 -7.71 -13.04 -2.29
N GLU A 18 -7.94 -12.25 -3.33
CA GLU A 18 -9.17 -12.25 -4.12
C GLU A 18 -8.83 -12.35 -5.61
N THR A 19 -9.71 -13.02 -6.37
CA THR A 19 -9.58 -13.15 -7.83
C THR A 19 -10.61 -12.28 -8.53
N THR A 20 -10.34 -12.00 -9.79
CA THR A 20 -11.34 -11.49 -10.74
C THR A 20 -12.45 -12.52 -10.99
N ALA A 21 -13.55 -12.07 -11.60
CA ALA A 21 -14.73 -12.90 -11.87
C ALA A 21 -14.43 -14.10 -12.80
N ASP A 22 -13.41 -14.00 -13.65
CA ASP A 22 -12.90 -15.08 -14.51
C ASP A 22 -11.75 -15.88 -13.86
N GLY A 23 -11.53 -15.71 -12.55
CA GLY A 23 -10.57 -16.47 -11.76
C GLY A 23 -9.11 -16.05 -11.98
N GLN A 24 -8.84 -14.91 -12.61
CA GLN A 24 -7.49 -14.38 -12.78
C GLN A 24 -7.03 -13.60 -11.53
N GLU A 25 -5.71 -13.47 -11.40
CA GLU A 25 -5.08 -12.63 -10.37
C GLU A 25 -5.54 -11.17 -10.48
N ASP A 26 -5.59 -10.45 -9.35
CA ASP A 26 -5.93 -9.02 -9.33
C ASP A 26 -5.04 -8.25 -10.31
N PRO A 27 -5.60 -7.63 -11.38
CA PRO A 27 -4.83 -6.87 -12.37
C PRO A 27 -4.02 -5.72 -11.76
N ARG A 28 -4.37 -5.25 -10.56
CA ARG A 28 -3.62 -4.23 -9.83
C ARG A 28 -2.24 -4.71 -9.42
N LEU A 29 -2.04 -6.02 -9.22
CA LEU A 29 -0.76 -6.59 -8.84
C LEU A 29 0.29 -6.33 -9.93
N ALA A 30 0.00 -6.73 -11.17
CA ALA A 30 0.92 -6.58 -12.29
C ALA A 30 1.26 -5.11 -12.61
N VAL A 31 0.34 -4.17 -12.39
CA VAL A 31 0.64 -2.73 -12.58
C VAL A 31 1.35 -2.10 -11.37
N THR A 32 1.31 -2.74 -10.22
CA THR A 32 1.89 -2.21 -8.98
C THR A 32 3.29 -2.74 -8.73
N LEU A 33 3.49 -4.04 -8.91
CA LEU A 33 4.70 -4.76 -8.56
C LEU A 33 5.24 -5.56 -9.74
N PHE A 34 6.57 -5.68 -9.79
CA PHE A 34 7.28 -6.66 -10.60
C PHE A 34 7.71 -7.81 -9.68
N TYR A 35 7.39 -9.05 -10.02
CA TYR A 35 7.54 -10.21 -9.13
C TYR A 35 7.89 -11.47 -9.92
N GLU A 36 8.38 -12.50 -9.23
CA GLU A 36 8.68 -13.78 -9.86
C GLU A 36 7.39 -14.41 -10.38
N LYS A 37 7.37 -14.68 -11.68
CA LYS A 37 6.31 -15.44 -12.33
C LYS A 37 6.96 -16.42 -13.31
N PRO A 38 7.10 -17.70 -12.92
CA PRO A 38 7.80 -18.69 -13.73
C PRO A 38 7.22 -18.77 -15.15
N GLY A 39 8.07 -18.61 -16.16
CA GLY A 39 7.69 -18.64 -17.57
C GLY A 39 7.03 -17.37 -18.10
N ASP A 40 6.94 -16.29 -17.31
CA ASP A 40 6.48 -15.00 -17.80
C ASP A 40 7.58 -14.26 -18.57
N THR A 41 7.15 -13.37 -19.46
CA THR A 41 7.99 -12.52 -20.31
C THR A 41 7.83 -11.04 -19.98
N GLU A 42 7.15 -10.72 -18.89
CA GLU A 42 7.03 -9.35 -18.40
C GLU A 42 8.41 -8.74 -18.15
N LEU A 43 8.62 -7.56 -18.70
CA LEU A 43 9.89 -6.84 -18.61
C LEU A 43 9.80 -5.78 -17.52
N LEU A 44 10.88 -5.67 -16.74
CA LEU A 44 11.22 -4.49 -15.95
C LEU A 44 12.50 -3.90 -16.56
N TYR A 45 12.40 -2.70 -17.14
CA TYR A 45 13.51 -2.04 -17.85
C TYR A 45 14.25 -2.99 -18.81
N GLY A 46 13.51 -3.59 -19.74
CA GLY A 46 14.08 -4.40 -20.83
C GLY A 46 14.57 -5.79 -20.45
N LYS A 47 14.41 -6.23 -19.20
CA LYS A 47 14.82 -7.55 -18.70
C LYS A 47 13.66 -8.27 -18.03
N THR A 48 13.56 -9.57 -18.27
CA THR A 48 12.71 -10.52 -17.54
C THR A 48 13.21 -10.72 -16.11
N TRP A 49 12.41 -11.39 -15.28
CA TRP A 49 12.80 -11.74 -13.91
C TRP A 49 14.10 -12.55 -13.87
N ASP A 50 14.19 -13.60 -14.70
CA ASP A 50 15.36 -14.48 -14.77
C ASP A 50 16.62 -13.75 -15.24
N GLU A 51 16.49 -12.81 -16.18
CA GLU A 51 17.60 -11.97 -16.63
C GLU A 51 18.09 -10.99 -15.56
N TRP A 52 17.18 -10.48 -14.71
CA TRP A 52 17.57 -9.69 -13.55
C TRP A 52 18.26 -10.55 -12.49
N MET A 53 17.75 -11.75 -12.19
CA MET A 53 18.38 -12.71 -11.29
C MET A 53 19.80 -13.09 -11.74
N ALA A 54 20.05 -13.13 -13.05
CA ALA A 54 21.36 -13.45 -13.62
C ALA A 54 22.33 -12.25 -13.71
N THR A 55 21.92 -11.03 -13.32
CA THR A 55 22.78 -9.84 -13.41
C THR A 55 23.72 -9.75 -12.19
N GLU A 56 25.03 -9.86 -12.42
CA GLU A 56 26.06 -9.98 -11.36
C GLU A 56 26.11 -8.80 -10.37
N ASP A 57 25.85 -7.57 -10.83
CA ASP A 57 25.90 -6.35 -10.00
C ASP A 57 24.53 -5.94 -9.42
N TYR A 58 23.44 -6.58 -9.85
CA TYR A 58 22.06 -6.18 -9.52
C TYR A 58 21.14 -7.39 -9.35
N THR A 59 21.62 -8.44 -8.67
CA THR A 59 20.80 -9.62 -8.37
C THR A 59 19.59 -9.21 -7.54
N LEU A 60 18.40 -9.65 -7.95
CA LEU A 60 17.20 -9.45 -7.16
C LEU A 60 17.32 -10.24 -5.85
N THR A 61 17.16 -9.56 -4.73
CA THR A 61 17.21 -10.12 -3.37
C THR A 61 15.83 -10.16 -2.70
N GLN A 62 14.82 -9.59 -3.35
CA GLN A 62 13.47 -9.45 -2.82
C GLN A 62 12.49 -10.22 -3.71
N PRO A 63 11.36 -10.72 -3.15
CA PRO A 63 10.37 -11.47 -3.93
C PRO A 63 9.57 -10.59 -4.88
N CYS A 64 9.59 -9.28 -4.70
CA CYS A 64 8.97 -8.32 -5.61
C CYS A 64 9.61 -6.92 -5.51
N TYR A 65 9.37 -6.11 -6.52
CA TYR A 65 9.90 -4.77 -6.73
C TYR A 65 8.79 -3.82 -7.17
N TRP A 66 8.97 -2.52 -6.95
CA TRP A 66 8.01 -1.53 -7.42
C TRP A 66 7.99 -1.45 -8.96
N ARG A 67 6.79 -1.57 -9.55
CA ARG A 67 6.51 -1.24 -10.95
C ARG A 67 5.75 0.08 -11.07
N LYS A 68 4.85 0.36 -10.13
CA LYS A 68 4.07 1.62 -10.11
C LYS A 68 5.01 2.83 -10.11
N TYR A 69 4.65 3.85 -10.88
CA TYR A 69 5.44 5.08 -11.05
C TYR A 69 6.84 4.91 -11.66
N THR A 70 7.17 3.72 -12.17
CA THR A 70 8.37 3.52 -13.00
C THR A 70 8.08 3.82 -14.47
N ARG A 71 9.14 4.00 -15.27
CA ARG A 71 9.02 4.24 -16.72
C ARG A 71 9.13 2.98 -17.57
N VAL A 72 8.95 1.81 -16.96
CA VAL A 72 9.10 0.50 -17.60
C VAL A 72 8.34 0.36 -18.93
N ASP A 73 7.15 0.96 -19.04
CA ASP A 73 6.32 0.85 -20.25
C ASP A 73 6.86 1.66 -21.45
N THR A 74 7.83 2.55 -21.22
CA THR A 74 8.38 3.46 -22.24
C THR A 74 9.90 3.45 -22.33
N HIS A 75 10.60 2.83 -21.37
CA HIS A 75 12.05 2.84 -21.25
C HIS A 75 12.58 1.46 -20.87
N THR A 76 13.75 1.11 -21.40
CA THR A 76 14.49 -0.12 -21.08
C THR A 76 15.61 0.09 -20.06
N SER A 77 15.67 1.27 -19.44
CA SER A 77 16.66 1.60 -18.42
C SER A 77 16.11 2.66 -17.48
N GLU A 78 16.63 2.70 -16.27
CA GLU A 78 16.31 3.71 -15.28
C GLU A 78 17.26 4.91 -15.37
N ASP A 79 16.74 6.11 -15.18
CA ASP A 79 17.52 7.35 -15.01
C ASP A 79 16.80 8.29 -14.01
N TYR A 80 17.46 9.39 -13.63
CA TYR A 80 16.99 10.34 -12.62
C TYR A 80 15.86 11.29 -13.07
N SER A 81 15.33 11.13 -14.28
CA SER A 81 14.21 11.91 -14.80
C SER A 81 12.94 11.07 -14.82
N SER A 82 11.77 11.69 -14.66
CA SER A 82 10.49 11.03 -14.93
C SER A 82 9.45 12.07 -15.27
N GLY A 83 8.67 11.82 -16.33
CA GLY A 83 7.53 12.64 -16.72
C GLY A 83 6.20 12.18 -16.11
N ILE A 84 6.21 11.18 -15.24
CA ILE A 84 4.99 10.61 -14.67
C ILE A 84 4.49 11.51 -13.54
N ASN A 85 3.33 12.14 -13.74
CA ASN A 85 2.67 12.91 -12.69
C ASN A 85 2.28 12.01 -11.51
N PHE A 86 2.66 12.41 -10.30
CA PHE A 86 2.18 11.77 -9.08
C PHE A 86 0.70 12.14 -8.85
N ARG A 87 -0.16 11.16 -8.58
CA ARG A 87 -1.58 11.40 -8.32
C ARG A 87 -1.77 11.65 -6.82
N ALA A 88 -1.79 12.93 -6.43
CA ALA A 88 -2.01 13.31 -5.03
C ALA A 88 -3.42 12.95 -4.51
N LEU A 89 -4.42 12.96 -5.38
CA LEU A 89 -5.78 12.53 -5.09
C LEU A 89 -6.39 11.93 -6.36
N ARG A 90 -7.19 10.87 -6.20
CA ARG A 90 -7.94 10.25 -7.30
C ARG A 90 -9.26 9.67 -6.82
N LEU A 91 -10.17 9.46 -7.75
CA LEU A 91 -11.56 9.13 -7.46
C LEU A 91 -11.73 7.84 -6.64
N ALA A 92 -10.87 6.83 -6.82
CA ALA A 92 -10.96 5.61 -6.02
C ALA A 92 -10.69 5.87 -4.53
N ASP A 93 -9.74 6.73 -4.20
CA ASP A 93 -9.50 7.12 -2.80
C ASP A 93 -10.73 7.83 -2.21
N VAL A 94 -11.37 8.72 -2.99
CA VAL A 94 -12.63 9.38 -2.58
C VAL A 94 -13.76 8.38 -2.34
N TYR A 95 -13.92 7.37 -3.20
CA TYR A 95 -14.91 6.31 -3.00
C TYR A 95 -14.64 5.51 -1.74
N LEU A 96 -13.39 5.11 -1.50
CA LEU A 96 -13.03 4.33 -0.32
C LEU A 96 -13.10 5.15 0.97
N MET A 97 -12.72 6.43 0.94
CA MET A 97 -12.94 7.35 2.07
C MET A 97 -14.43 7.53 2.37
N TYR A 98 -15.29 7.61 1.35
CA TYR A 98 -16.73 7.74 1.57
C TYR A 98 -17.35 6.45 2.13
N ALA A 99 -16.93 5.28 1.63
CA ALA A 99 -17.31 3.99 2.22
C ALA A 99 -16.90 3.90 3.69
N GLU A 100 -15.69 4.38 4.02
CA GLU A 100 -15.20 4.45 5.38
C GLU A 100 -16.03 5.37 6.27
N VAL A 101 -16.31 6.60 5.83
CA VAL A 101 -17.19 7.54 6.55
C VAL A 101 -18.55 6.91 6.86
N LEU A 102 -19.14 6.19 5.90
CA LEU A 102 -20.40 5.49 6.13
C LEU A 102 -20.28 4.40 7.20
N ASN A 103 -19.17 3.65 7.24
CA ASN A 103 -18.96 2.63 8.26
C ASN A 103 -18.70 3.24 9.65
N GLU A 104 -17.86 4.29 9.73
CA GLU A 104 -17.52 4.98 10.98
C GLU A 104 -18.73 5.67 11.65
N LEU A 105 -19.68 6.15 10.84
CA LEU A 105 -20.88 6.81 11.32
C LEU A 105 -22.06 5.87 11.57
N ASP A 106 -21.86 4.54 11.51
CA ASP A 106 -22.92 3.54 11.55
C ASP A 106 -24.05 3.84 10.54
N GLY A 107 -23.64 4.29 9.35
CA GLY A 107 -24.52 4.67 8.25
C GLY A 107 -24.97 3.50 7.38
N ASP A 108 -25.35 3.79 6.13
CA ASP A 108 -25.78 2.77 5.17
C ASP A 108 -24.59 1.90 4.71
N ARG A 109 -24.44 0.73 5.35
CA ARG A 109 -23.40 -0.26 5.01
C ARG A 109 -23.56 -0.82 3.60
N SER A 110 -24.80 -0.93 3.08
CA SER A 110 -25.01 -1.40 1.70
C SER A 110 -24.49 -0.37 0.69
N LEU A 111 -24.70 0.92 0.99
CA LEU A 111 -24.12 1.99 0.20
C LEU A 111 -22.59 2.02 0.31
N ALA A 112 -22.02 1.81 1.49
CA ALA A 112 -20.57 1.72 1.67
C ALA A 112 -19.96 0.61 0.78
N VAL A 113 -20.55 -0.59 0.80
CA VAL A 113 -20.14 -1.72 -0.03
C VAL A 113 -20.26 -1.39 -1.53
N GLU A 114 -21.30 -0.66 -1.94
CA GLU A 114 -21.41 -0.20 -3.34
C GLU A 114 -20.23 0.70 -3.76
N TYR A 115 -19.73 1.58 -2.88
CA TYR A 115 -18.56 2.41 -3.20
C TYR A 115 -17.25 1.61 -3.27
N ILE A 116 -17.12 0.54 -2.50
CA ILE A 116 -16.03 -0.44 -2.66
C ILE A 116 -16.18 -1.15 -4.02
N ASN A 117 -17.39 -1.60 -4.37
CA ASN A 117 -17.67 -2.26 -5.64
C ASN A 117 -17.38 -1.38 -6.87
N LYS A 118 -17.53 -0.04 -6.77
CA LYS A 118 -17.09 0.86 -7.85
C LYS A 118 -15.60 0.74 -8.17
N VAL A 119 -14.75 0.47 -7.17
CA VAL A 119 -13.31 0.25 -7.36
C VAL A 119 -13.04 -1.15 -7.93
N ARG A 120 -13.71 -2.15 -7.37
CA ARG A 120 -13.57 -3.58 -7.74
C ARG A 120 -14.00 -3.87 -9.18
N ARG A 121 -15.16 -3.36 -9.60
CA ARG A 121 -15.67 -3.53 -10.98
C ARG A 121 -14.70 -3.00 -12.04
N ARG A 122 -13.92 -1.96 -11.73
CA ARG A 122 -12.91 -1.41 -12.67
C ARG A 122 -11.84 -2.44 -13.00
N VAL A 123 -11.50 -3.33 -12.07
CA VAL A 123 -10.52 -4.40 -12.27
C VAL A 123 -11.14 -5.77 -12.53
N GLY A 124 -12.45 -5.83 -12.82
CA GLY A 124 -13.12 -7.09 -13.20
C GLY A 124 -13.35 -8.05 -12.02
N MET A 125 -13.31 -7.56 -10.78
CA MET A 125 -13.72 -8.35 -9.61
C MET A 125 -15.23 -8.40 -9.47
N ASP A 126 -15.71 -9.51 -8.90
CA ASP A 126 -17.12 -9.63 -8.52
C ASP A 126 -17.48 -8.63 -7.42
N ASP A 127 -18.75 -8.22 -7.45
CA ASP A 127 -19.34 -7.39 -6.43
C ASP A 127 -19.36 -8.12 -5.09
N LEU A 128 -18.91 -7.42 -4.05
CA LEU A 128 -19.13 -7.82 -2.68
C LEU A 128 -20.62 -7.78 -2.36
N ASP A 129 -21.13 -8.86 -1.74
CA ASP A 129 -22.49 -8.88 -1.22
C ASP A 129 -22.53 -8.15 0.13
N PRO A 130 -23.33 -7.07 0.28
CA PRO A 130 -23.44 -6.34 1.53
C PRO A 130 -23.91 -7.19 2.72
N ALA A 131 -24.55 -8.35 2.48
CA ALA A 131 -24.96 -9.27 3.53
C ALA A 131 -23.78 -9.83 4.35
N PHE A 132 -22.55 -9.84 3.82
CA PHE A 132 -21.36 -10.27 4.55
C PHE A 132 -20.78 -9.20 5.49
N PHE A 133 -21.27 -7.96 5.40
CA PHE A 133 -20.72 -6.80 6.11
C PHE A 133 -21.78 -6.20 7.05
N ALA A 134 -22.32 -7.04 7.93
CA ALA A 134 -23.41 -6.68 8.83
C ALA A 134 -22.95 -5.87 10.06
N ASP A 135 -21.65 -5.80 10.32
CA ASP A 135 -21.06 -5.12 11.47
C ASP A 135 -19.92 -4.18 11.05
N TYR A 136 -19.51 -3.32 11.99
CA TYR A 136 -18.43 -2.37 11.76
C TYR A 136 -17.11 -3.06 11.40
N GLY A 137 -16.74 -4.14 12.11
CA GLY A 137 -15.42 -4.77 12.00
C GLY A 137 -15.22 -5.44 10.65
N SER A 138 -16.19 -6.24 10.20
CA SER A 138 -16.13 -6.90 8.89
C SER A 138 -16.01 -5.91 7.74
N LEU A 139 -16.77 -4.81 7.77
CA LEU A 139 -16.69 -3.77 6.74
C LEU A 139 -15.39 -2.96 6.84
N HIS A 140 -14.94 -2.64 8.06
CA HIS A 140 -13.69 -1.92 8.29
C HIS A 140 -12.50 -2.71 7.73
N ASP A 141 -12.43 -4.01 8.02
CA ASP A 141 -11.37 -4.89 7.51
C ASP A 141 -11.35 -4.95 5.98
N GLN A 142 -12.52 -5.00 5.34
CA GLN A 142 -12.61 -4.97 3.87
C GLN A 142 -12.17 -3.63 3.29
N ILE A 143 -12.55 -2.51 3.92
CA ILE A 143 -12.11 -1.17 3.49
C ILE A 143 -10.59 -1.05 3.65
N MET A 144 -10.01 -1.52 4.75
CA MET A 144 -8.58 -1.53 4.98
C MET A 144 -7.82 -2.34 3.91
N HIS A 145 -8.38 -3.49 3.52
CA HIS A 145 -7.82 -4.35 2.46
C HIS A 145 -7.95 -3.69 1.09
N GLU A 146 -9.14 -3.21 0.71
CA GLU A 146 -9.35 -2.58 -0.59
C GLU A 146 -8.47 -1.33 -0.75
N ARG A 147 -8.33 -0.50 0.31
CA ARG A 147 -7.40 0.64 0.32
C ARG A 147 -5.94 0.20 0.16
N LEU A 148 -5.53 -0.91 0.79
CA LEU A 148 -4.18 -1.45 0.66
C LEU A 148 -3.86 -1.80 -0.79
N VAL A 149 -4.70 -2.60 -1.45
CA VAL A 149 -4.43 -3.08 -2.82
C VAL A 149 -4.65 -1.98 -3.86
N GLU A 150 -5.59 -1.07 -3.63
CA GLU A 150 -5.86 0.03 -4.55
C GLU A 150 -4.77 1.11 -4.50
N LEU A 151 -4.43 1.59 -3.30
CA LEU A 151 -3.56 2.75 -3.07
C LEU A 151 -2.11 2.37 -2.74
N CYS A 152 -1.74 1.10 -2.96
CA CYS A 152 -0.38 0.63 -2.72
C CYS A 152 0.65 1.47 -3.49
N GLY A 153 1.71 1.91 -2.78
CA GLY A 153 2.78 2.74 -3.35
C GLY A 153 2.39 4.21 -3.57
N GLU A 154 1.25 4.68 -3.01
CA GLU A 154 0.76 6.05 -3.19
C GLU A 154 0.83 6.89 -1.90
N SER A 155 1.74 6.54 -0.97
CA SER A 155 2.00 7.29 0.27
C SER A 155 0.82 7.44 1.24
N THR A 156 -0.12 6.48 1.23
CA THR A 156 -1.32 6.51 2.09
C THR A 156 -1.20 5.62 3.33
N ARG A 157 -0.54 4.46 3.20
CA ARG A 157 -0.61 3.37 4.19
C ARG A 157 -0.18 3.78 5.60
N TRP A 158 0.89 4.56 5.74
CA TRP A 158 1.34 5.02 7.06
C TRP A 158 0.25 5.83 7.79
N TYR A 159 -0.34 6.80 7.09
CA TYR A 159 -1.39 7.65 7.64
C TYR A 159 -2.68 6.87 7.92
N ASP A 160 -3.00 5.90 7.08
CA ASP A 160 -4.11 4.98 7.31
C ASP A 160 -3.90 4.16 8.59
N LEU A 161 -2.72 3.55 8.79
CA LEU A 161 -2.41 2.82 10.04
C LEU A 161 -2.44 3.71 11.28
N ASP A 162 -1.95 4.95 11.16
CA ASP A 162 -1.93 5.93 12.25
C ASP A 162 -3.36 6.30 12.68
N ARG A 163 -4.18 6.79 11.73
CA ARG A 163 -5.54 7.26 12.00
C ARG A 163 -6.52 6.14 12.38
N TRP A 164 -6.26 4.89 11.98
CA TRP A 164 -7.00 3.72 12.46
C TRP A 164 -6.59 3.26 13.86
N GLY A 165 -5.64 3.94 14.50
CA GLY A 165 -5.19 3.61 15.85
C GLY A 165 -4.23 2.41 15.92
N ILE A 166 -3.88 1.80 14.79
CA ILE A 166 -3.02 0.61 14.73
C ILE A 166 -1.63 0.92 15.27
N LEU A 167 -1.11 2.11 14.96
CA LEU A 167 0.18 2.59 15.45
C LEU A 167 0.16 3.08 16.91
N HIS A 168 -1.02 3.07 17.53
CA HIS A 168 -1.28 3.48 18.92
C HIS A 168 -1.67 2.30 19.83
N ASP A 169 -1.64 1.08 19.29
CA ASP A 169 -1.87 -0.16 20.03
C ASP A 169 -0.65 -1.09 19.90
N GLN A 170 0.04 -1.32 21.02
CA GLN A 170 1.25 -2.15 21.05
C GLN A 170 0.98 -3.59 20.57
N THR A 171 -0.21 -4.13 20.80
CA THR A 171 -0.58 -5.48 20.34
C THR A 171 -0.60 -5.52 18.82
N GLN A 172 -1.15 -4.50 18.19
CA GLN A 172 -1.24 -4.41 16.74
C GLN A 172 0.13 -4.09 16.10
N VAL A 173 0.91 -3.21 16.70
CA VAL A 173 2.32 -2.96 16.29
C VAL A 173 3.14 -4.26 16.35
N ASN A 174 3.01 -5.05 17.41
CA ASN A 174 3.69 -6.34 17.52
C ASN A 174 3.22 -7.31 16.41
N MET A 175 1.94 -7.28 16.07
CA MET A 175 1.37 -8.06 14.97
C MET A 175 1.97 -7.65 13.61
N LEU A 176 2.11 -6.34 13.36
CA LEU A 176 2.81 -5.83 12.17
C LEU A 176 4.26 -6.31 12.14
N ALA A 177 4.98 -6.22 13.26
CA ALA A 177 6.36 -6.67 13.38
C ALA A 177 6.53 -8.17 13.08
N SER A 178 5.62 -9.01 13.58
CA SER A 178 5.73 -10.46 13.42
C SER A 178 5.21 -11.00 12.08
N SER A 179 4.24 -10.32 11.46
CA SER A 179 3.52 -10.87 10.29
C SER A 179 3.73 -10.09 8.99
N ARG A 180 4.12 -8.81 9.05
CA ARG A 180 4.17 -7.94 7.88
C ARG A 180 5.55 -7.34 7.66
N ASP A 181 6.11 -6.68 8.67
CA ASP A 181 7.37 -5.97 8.53
C ASP A 181 8.12 -5.95 9.87
N ALA A 182 9.19 -6.77 9.94
CA ALA A 182 10.02 -6.92 11.12
C ALA A 182 10.66 -5.61 11.61
N GLU A 183 10.75 -4.57 10.76
CA GLU A 183 11.25 -3.27 11.20
C GLU A 183 10.33 -2.62 12.24
N PHE A 184 9.03 -2.93 12.27
CA PHE A 184 8.14 -2.45 13.34
C PHE A 184 8.56 -2.93 14.74
N ALA A 185 9.48 -3.90 14.87
CA ALA A 185 10.08 -4.25 16.16
C ALA A 185 10.87 -3.09 16.80
N ASN A 186 11.30 -2.09 16.01
CA ASN A 186 11.96 -0.88 16.51
C ASN A 186 10.98 0.26 16.83
N TYR A 187 9.69 0.09 16.52
CA TYR A 187 8.68 1.14 16.66
C TYR A 187 8.43 1.44 18.15
N LYS A 188 8.49 2.71 18.51
CA LYS A 188 8.25 3.20 19.88
C LYS A 188 6.89 3.88 19.95
N MET A 189 5.94 3.23 20.60
CA MET A 189 4.58 3.76 20.79
C MET A 189 4.63 5.15 21.46
N GLY A 190 3.87 6.10 20.91
CA GLY A 190 3.84 7.49 21.37
C GLY A 190 5.01 8.38 20.90
N ILE A 191 5.97 7.81 20.17
CA ILE A 191 7.15 8.54 19.65
C ILE A 191 7.21 8.40 18.12
N SER A 192 7.27 7.16 17.63
CA SER A 192 7.58 6.84 16.22
C SER A 192 6.51 7.30 15.22
N HIS A 193 5.29 7.64 15.64
CA HIS A 193 4.28 8.23 14.74
C HIS A 193 4.53 9.71 14.42
N LEU A 194 5.42 10.40 15.16
CA LEU A 194 5.78 11.79 14.92
C LEU A 194 7.22 11.91 14.40
N PHE A 195 7.43 12.87 13.51
CA PHE A 195 8.78 13.33 13.20
C PHE A 195 9.28 14.28 14.30
N PRO A 196 10.59 14.30 14.60
CA PRO A 196 11.16 15.33 15.46
C PRO A 196 10.99 16.71 14.84
N ILE A 197 10.67 17.71 15.66
CA ILE A 197 10.79 19.11 15.28
C ILE A 197 12.29 19.40 15.08
N PRO A 198 12.72 19.97 13.94
CA PRO A 198 14.12 20.26 13.72
C PRO A 198 14.68 21.22 14.80
N ASN A 199 15.87 20.92 15.33
CA ASN A 199 16.50 21.72 16.39
C ASN A 199 16.66 23.21 16.04
N ARG A 200 16.78 23.52 14.74
CA ARG A 200 16.80 24.89 14.25
C ARG A 200 15.51 25.63 14.61
N GLU A 201 14.36 25.01 14.42
CA GLU A 201 13.05 25.61 14.72
C GLU A 201 12.90 25.84 16.22
N LEU A 202 13.31 24.88 17.06
CA LEU A 202 13.31 25.04 18.52
C LEU A 202 14.18 26.22 18.98
N SER A 203 15.32 26.43 18.31
CA SER A 203 16.23 27.54 18.62
C SER A 203 15.68 28.90 18.20
N LEU A 204 14.89 28.94 17.12
CA LEU A 204 14.33 30.18 16.57
C LEU A 204 13.05 30.64 17.28
N TYR A 205 12.28 29.72 17.88
CA TYR A 205 10.99 30.02 18.49
C TYR A 205 10.96 29.65 19.98
N PRO A 206 11.38 30.57 20.88
CA PRO A 206 11.32 30.38 22.33
C PRO A 206 9.87 30.17 22.79
N GLY A 207 9.50 28.92 23.04
CA GLY A 207 8.12 28.50 23.38
C GLY A 207 7.65 27.29 22.58
N LEU A 208 8.31 26.95 21.47
CA LEU A 208 8.08 25.70 20.77
C LEU A 208 8.72 24.55 21.56
N THR A 209 7.91 23.57 21.95
CA THR A 209 8.36 22.36 22.65
C THR A 209 8.49 21.20 21.68
N GLN A 210 9.48 20.35 21.89
CA GLN A 210 9.69 19.14 21.09
C GLN A 210 8.51 18.15 21.21
N ASN A 211 8.32 17.33 20.18
CA ASN A 211 7.43 16.18 20.19
C ASN A 211 7.88 15.15 21.25
N PRO A 212 6.95 14.40 21.87
CA PRO A 212 7.30 13.43 22.90
C PRO A 212 8.41 12.45 22.47
N GLY A 213 9.43 12.29 23.31
CA GLY A 213 10.50 11.30 23.12
C GLY A 213 11.68 11.72 22.25
N PHE A 214 11.74 12.97 21.79
CA PHE A 214 12.86 13.56 21.04
C PHE A 214 13.57 14.69 21.79
#